data_AF-A0A8B6HJV9-F1
#
_entry.id   AF-A0A8B6HJV9-F1
#
_cell.length_a   1.000
_cell.length_b   1.000
_cell.length_c   1.000
_cell.angle_alpha   90.00
_cell.angle_beta   90.00
_cell.angle_gamma   90.00
#
_symmetry.space_group_name_H-M   'P 1'
#
loop_
_entity.id
_entity.type
_entity.pdbx_description
1 polymer ?
#
loop_
_entity_poly.entity_id
_entity_poly.type
_entity_poly.pdbx_seq_one_letter_code
_entity_poly.pdbx_strand_id
1 'polypeptide(L)'
;MTGLLADPVTGMICFIKKGGISYVRQCDRTEELFLGSGQWLEQEENDLQDLSLKDDIRTLSECLQLVDGKLTEDITAQFECQISLKEDVKNLAEQIVDEMFFNTSLIDNSTAADSLAYLLQNMDDIQLALKTVLQSLDIQQRGAGEQDFVMDTSDINANQKLSCERLFISSTGVEILSKSLQQISAIRLIVVRDLLILMVAALRLENKSGLTQASASEIDDELIPNTCVLIKAYMTLKWTTETMATSAQTSSM
;
A
#
# COMPACT_ATOMS: atom_id res chain seq x y z
N MET A 1 5.26 31.08 -4.86
CA MET A 1 4.56 30.38 -5.96
C MET A 1 4.74 31.22 -7.21
N THR A 2 5.22 30.67 -8.31
CA THR A 2 5.53 31.44 -9.55
C THR A 2 4.83 30.81 -10.75
N GLY A 3 3.54 30.48 -10.62
CA GLY A 3 2.66 30.07 -11.73
C GLY A 3 2.12 28.64 -11.65
N LEU A 4 0.95 28.44 -12.27
CA LEU A 4 0.29 27.17 -12.53
C LEU A 4 0.08 27.06 -14.04
N LEU A 5 0.40 25.92 -14.63
CA LEU A 5 0.17 25.63 -16.05
C LEU A 5 -0.65 24.35 -16.16
N ALA A 6 -1.76 24.39 -16.89
CA ALA A 6 -2.53 23.23 -17.28
C ALA A 6 -2.28 22.98 -18.77
N ASP A 7 -1.71 21.83 -19.12
CA ASP A 7 -1.45 21.47 -20.50
C ASP A 7 -2.69 20.81 -21.11
N PRO A 8 -3.35 21.45 -22.10
CA PRO A 8 -4.55 20.87 -22.73
C PRO A 8 -4.26 19.63 -23.57
N VAL A 9 -2.99 19.37 -23.93
CA VAL A 9 -2.63 18.20 -24.76
C VAL A 9 -2.47 16.95 -23.91
N THR A 10 -1.78 17.05 -22.78
CA THR A 10 -1.54 15.90 -21.87
C THR A 10 -2.53 15.83 -20.71
N GLY A 11 -3.28 16.89 -20.44
CA GLY A 11 -4.14 17.00 -19.25
C GLY A 11 -3.36 17.20 -17.94
N MET A 12 -2.02 17.30 -18.00
CA MET A 12 -1.19 17.46 -16.81
C MET A 12 -1.27 18.86 -16.23
N ILE A 13 -1.25 18.95 -14.91
CA ILE A 13 -1.17 20.20 -14.15
C ILE A 13 0.26 20.34 -13.61
N CYS A 14 0.90 21.46 -13.91
CA CYS A 14 2.28 21.77 -13.54
C CYS A 14 2.33 23.03 -12.65
N PHE A 15 3.07 22.94 -11.55
CA PHE A 15 3.42 24.07 -10.70
C PHE A 15 4.82 24.56 -11.02
N ILE A 16 4.95 25.87 -11.25
CA ILE A 16 6.24 26.52 -11.51
C ILE A 16 6.72 27.16 -10.22
N LYS A 17 7.92 26.75 -9.78
CA LYS A 17 8.59 27.22 -8.57
C LYS A 17 9.96 27.78 -8.94
N LYS A 18 10.50 28.65 -8.10
CA LYS A 18 11.88 29.13 -8.29
C LYS A 18 12.83 27.93 -8.14
N GLY A 19 13.50 27.54 -9.22
CA GLY A 19 14.44 26.42 -9.23
C GLY A 19 13.85 25.05 -9.60
N GLY A 20 12.59 24.98 -10.06
CA GLY A 20 12.04 23.71 -10.55
C GLY A 20 10.57 23.74 -10.96
N ILE A 21 10.12 22.61 -11.49
CA ILE A 21 8.73 22.34 -11.85
C ILE A 21 8.22 21.14 -11.04
N SER A 22 6.93 21.09 -10.77
CA SER A 22 6.28 19.94 -10.12
C SER A 22 5.02 19.58 -10.88
N TYR A 23 4.73 18.30 -11.02
CA TYR A 23 3.52 17.81 -11.69
C TYR A 23 2.54 17.26 -10.67
N VAL A 24 1.25 17.44 -10.94
CA VAL A 24 0.18 16.81 -10.17
C VAL A 24 -0.08 15.43 -10.74
N ARG A 25 0.01 14.43 -9.87
CA ARG A 25 -0.41 13.05 -10.11
C ARG A 25 -1.67 12.82 -9.30
N GLN A 26 -2.67 12.17 -9.89
CA GLN A 26 -3.83 11.68 -9.15
C GLN A 26 -3.41 10.47 -8.30
N CYS A 27 -3.84 10.44 -7.03
CA CYS A 27 -3.69 9.26 -6.19
C CYS A 27 -4.60 8.15 -6.73
N ASP A 28 -4.15 6.90 -6.66
CA ASP A 28 -5.05 5.76 -6.85
C ASP A 28 -5.90 5.55 -5.58
N ARG A 29 -6.97 4.73 -5.65
CA ARG A 29 -7.85 4.49 -4.51
C ARG A 29 -7.14 3.91 -3.30
N THR A 30 -6.13 3.09 -3.54
CA THR A 30 -5.31 2.49 -2.50
C THR A 30 -4.54 3.60 -1.78
N GLU A 31 -3.85 4.48 -2.51
CA GLU A 31 -3.18 5.67 -1.97
C GLU A 31 -4.17 6.57 -1.21
N GLU A 32 -5.38 6.80 -1.74
CA GLU A 32 -6.42 7.61 -1.07
C GLU A 32 -6.93 6.98 0.23
N LEU A 33 -7.09 5.66 0.27
CA LEU A 33 -7.53 4.93 1.45
C LEU A 33 -6.52 5.08 2.60
N PHE A 34 -5.22 4.94 2.29
CA PHE A 34 -4.17 4.91 3.31
C PHE A 34 -3.57 6.27 3.67
N LEU A 35 -3.55 7.22 2.73
CA LEU A 35 -3.07 8.59 3.00
C LEU A 35 -4.20 9.53 3.44
N GLY A 36 -5.44 9.19 3.09
CA GLY A 36 -6.62 10.00 3.35
C GLY A 36 -7.47 9.46 4.49
N SER A 37 -8.69 9.98 4.57
CA SER A 37 -9.71 9.57 5.54
C SER A 37 -10.68 8.52 4.99
N GLY A 38 -10.45 8.01 3.77
CA GLY A 38 -11.38 7.09 3.11
C GLY A 38 -12.77 7.69 2.81
N GLN A 39 -12.93 9.01 2.87
CA GLN A 39 -14.23 9.71 2.71
C GLN A 39 -14.94 9.40 1.38
N TRP A 40 -14.20 9.02 0.33
CA TRP A 40 -14.78 8.63 -0.95
C TRP A 40 -15.62 7.36 -0.84
N LEU A 41 -15.33 6.47 0.12
CA LEU A 41 -16.17 5.30 0.40
C LEU A 41 -17.60 5.80 0.62
N GLU A 42 -17.85 6.81 1.46
CA GLU A 42 -19.21 7.31 1.73
C GLU A 42 -19.94 7.85 0.50
N GLN A 43 -19.22 8.34 -0.51
CA GLN A 43 -19.80 8.99 -1.69
C GLN A 43 -20.18 8.00 -2.79
N GLU A 44 -19.53 6.84 -2.85
CA GLU A 44 -19.82 5.79 -3.84
C GLU A 44 -20.79 4.77 -3.24
N GLU A 45 -22.08 5.09 -3.28
CA GLU A 45 -23.17 4.15 -2.97
C GLU A 45 -23.42 3.13 -4.10
N ASN A 46 -22.82 3.30 -5.29
CA ASN A 46 -23.18 2.52 -6.49
C ASN A 46 -22.14 1.48 -6.96
N ASP A 47 -20.86 1.57 -6.58
CA ASP A 47 -19.81 0.70 -7.15
C ASP A 47 -19.41 -0.47 -6.24
N LEU A 48 -19.53 -0.33 -4.91
CA LEU A 48 -19.43 -1.43 -3.97
C LEU A 48 -20.83 -2.00 -3.74
N GLN A 49 -21.16 -3.09 -4.45
CA GLN A 49 -22.46 -3.76 -4.33
C GLN A 49 -22.71 -4.33 -2.93
N ASP A 50 -21.67 -4.46 -2.10
CA ASP A 50 -21.75 -4.99 -0.75
C ASP A 50 -21.37 -3.94 0.30
N LEU A 51 -22.38 -3.42 1.00
CA LEU A 51 -22.22 -2.39 2.02
C LEU A 51 -21.42 -2.90 3.23
N SER A 52 -21.49 -4.20 3.55
CA SER A 52 -20.71 -4.79 4.65
C SER A 52 -19.22 -4.77 4.34
N LEU A 53 -18.81 -5.20 3.14
CA LEU A 53 -17.40 -5.18 2.72
C LEU A 53 -16.81 -3.77 2.75
N LYS A 54 -17.60 -2.78 2.38
CA LYS A 54 -17.21 -1.37 2.43
C LYS A 54 -16.94 -0.90 3.86
N ASP A 55 -17.80 -1.28 4.80
CA ASP A 55 -17.63 -0.97 6.21
C ASP A 55 -16.42 -1.72 6.78
N ASP A 56 -16.22 -2.99 6.41
CA ASP A 56 -15.06 -3.78 6.79
C ASP A 56 -13.74 -3.18 6.29
N ILE A 57 -13.70 -2.68 5.04
CA ILE A 57 -12.53 -1.99 4.49
C ILE A 57 -12.25 -0.68 5.24
N ARG A 58 -13.30 0.04 5.67
CA ARG A 58 -13.14 1.23 6.51
C ARG A 58 -12.54 0.86 7.86
N THR A 59 -13.10 -0.13 8.54
CA THR A 59 -12.57 -0.62 9.82
C THR A 59 -11.15 -1.16 9.68
N LEU A 60 -10.83 -1.81 8.55
CA LEU A 60 -9.48 -2.26 8.23
C LEU A 60 -8.50 -1.08 8.11
N SER A 61 -8.93 0.03 7.49
CA SER A 61 -8.13 1.26 7.46
C SER A 61 -7.89 1.84 8.86
N GLU A 62 -8.89 1.78 9.75
CA GLU A 62 -8.73 2.22 11.15
C GLU A 62 -7.74 1.33 11.91
N CYS A 63 -7.79 0.02 11.71
CA CYS A 63 -6.80 -0.92 12.26
C CYS A 63 -5.38 -0.57 11.79
N LEU A 64 -5.21 -0.23 10.52
CA LEU A 64 -3.90 0.14 9.98
C LEU A 64 -3.38 1.47 10.53
N GLN A 65 -4.26 2.44 10.79
CA GLN A 65 -3.88 3.68 11.48
C GLN A 65 -3.40 3.43 12.91
N LEU A 66 -3.98 2.45 13.63
CA LEU A 66 -3.47 2.04 14.95
C LEU A 66 -2.08 1.40 14.86
N VAL A 67 -1.84 0.59 13.82
CA VAL A 67 -0.53 -0.03 13.56
C VAL A 67 0.51 1.03 13.22
N ASP A 68 0.21 1.93 12.28
CA ASP A 68 1.10 3.02 11.87
C ASP A 68 1.44 3.95 13.05
N GLY A 69 0.45 4.26 13.90
CA GLY A 69 0.66 5.06 15.11
C GLY A 69 1.62 4.45 16.14
N LYS A 70 1.93 3.15 16.05
CA LYS A 70 2.90 2.45 16.90
C LYS A 70 4.27 2.28 16.22
N LEU A 71 4.34 2.39 14.91
CA LEU A 71 5.56 2.20 14.16
C LEU A 71 6.41 3.46 14.17
N THR A 72 7.58 3.37 14.80
CA THR A 72 8.57 4.45 14.73
C THR A 72 9.36 4.38 13.42
N GLU A 73 10.00 5.50 13.06
CA GLU A 73 10.91 5.53 11.92
C GLU A 73 12.06 4.53 12.07
N ASP A 74 12.52 4.27 13.31
CA ASP A 74 13.58 3.32 13.61
C ASP A 74 13.16 1.87 13.33
N ILE A 75 11.98 1.46 13.83
CA ILE A 75 11.40 0.13 13.56
C ILE A 75 11.20 -0.06 12.05
N THR A 76 10.68 0.97 11.38
CA THR A 76 10.48 0.96 9.92
C THR A 76 11.80 0.75 9.16
N ALA A 77 12.83 1.52 9.51
CA ALA A 77 14.14 1.43 8.87
C ALA A 77 14.82 0.08 9.16
N GLN A 78 14.68 -0.42 10.39
CA GLN A 78 15.20 -1.73 10.77
C GLN A 78 14.54 -2.85 9.97
N PHE A 79 13.22 -2.81 9.82
CA PHE A 79 12.48 -3.79 9.03
C PHE A 79 12.98 -3.85 7.58
N GLU A 80 13.11 -2.71 6.90
CA GLU A 80 13.64 -2.65 5.53
C GLU A 80 15.09 -3.15 5.44
N CYS A 81 15.92 -2.82 6.43
CA CYS A 81 17.31 -3.26 6.52
C CYS A 81 17.40 -4.79 6.66
N GLN A 82 16.62 -5.38 7.56
CA GLN A 82 16.62 -6.81 7.82
C GLN A 82 16.12 -7.63 6.62
N ILE A 83 15.10 -7.16 5.91
CA ILE A 83 14.65 -7.78 4.66
C ILE A 83 15.77 -7.75 3.60
N SER A 84 16.50 -6.64 3.52
CA SER A 84 17.66 -6.51 2.62
C SER A 84 18.78 -7.50 2.98
N LEU A 85 18.92 -7.85 4.26
CA LEU A 85 19.83 -8.88 4.78
C LEU A 85 19.30 -10.32 4.64
N LYS A 86 18.20 -10.51 3.89
CA LYS A 86 17.55 -11.80 3.62
C LYS A 86 16.95 -12.49 4.84
N GLU A 87 16.58 -11.73 5.87
CA GLU A 87 15.78 -12.28 6.96
C GLU A 87 14.37 -12.64 6.48
N ASP A 88 13.72 -13.57 7.18
CA ASP A 88 12.38 -14.00 6.85
C ASP A 88 11.35 -12.94 7.26
N VAL A 89 10.59 -12.45 6.27
CA VAL A 89 9.68 -11.31 6.41
C VAL A 89 8.59 -11.59 7.45
N LYS A 90 8.10 -12.83 7.52
CA LYS A 90 7.10 -13.24 8.53
C LYS A 90 7.67 -13.15 9.94
N ASN A 91 8.85 -13.72 10.18
CA ASN A 91 9.49 -13.69 11.50
C ASN A 91 9.77 -12.27 11.98
N LEU A 92 10.13 -11.36 11.07
CA LEU A 92 10.30 -9.94 11.38
C LEU A 92 9.00 -9.29 11.85
N ALA A 93 7.90 -9.55 11.14
CA ALA A 93 6.59 -9.04 11.53
C ALA A 93 6.16 -9.60 12.90
N GLU A 94 6.42 -10.89 13.18
CA GLU A 94 6.15 -11.48 14.50
C GLU A 94 6.92 -10.79 15.63
N GLN A 95 8.22 -10.51 15.43
CA GLN A 95 9.03 -9.79 16.42
C GLN A 95 8.48 -8.37 16.68
N ILE A 96 8.12 -7.65 15.62
CA ILE A 96 7.55 -6.31 15.72
C ILE A 96 6.20 -6.35 16.45
N VAL A 97 5.34 -7.31 16.15
CA VAL A 97 4.03 -7.46 16.83
C VAL A 97 4.22 -7.77 18.31
N ASP A 98 5.15 -8.67 18.65
CA ASP A 98 5.43 -9.03 20.04
C ASP A 98 5.96 -7.82 20.82
N GLU A 99 6.81 -6.99 20.21
CA GLU A 99 7.31 -5.77 20.82
C GLU A 99 6.21 -4.69 21.00
N MET A 100 5.39 -4.46 19.97
CA MET A 100 4.44 -3.35 19.94
C MET A 100 3.13 -3.61 20.71
N PHE A 101 2.65 -4.85 20.72
CA PHE A 101 1.32 -5.18 21.26
C PHE A 101 1.37 -6.08 22.49
N PHE A 102 2.39 -6.94 22.62
CA PHE A 102 2.40 -8.00 23.64
C PHE A 102 3.52 -7.88 24.67
N ASN A 103 4.44 -6.92 24.51
CA ASN A 103 5.44 -6.62 25.53
C ASN A 103 4.78 -5.99 26.76
N THR A 104 4.58 -6.81 27.79
CA THR A 104 3.90 -6.46 29.06
C THR A 104 4.62 -5.43 29.92
N SER A 105 5.84 -5.02 29.53
CA SER A 105 6.60 -3.97 30.22
C SER A 105 5.98 -2.57 30.05
N LEU A 106 5.05 -2.40 29.08
CA LEU A 106 4.44 -1.12 28.72
C LEU A 106 2.90 -1.21 28.82
N ILE A 107 2.30 -0.42 29.70
CA ILE A 107 0.83 -0.39 29.92
C ILE A 107 0.08 0.04 28.63
N ASP A 108 0.70 0.88 27.82
CA ASP A 108 0.13 1.40 26.56
C ASP A 108 0.06 0.35 25.45
N ASN A 109 0.68 -0.82 25.62
CA ASN A 109 0.65 -1.90 24.64
C ASN A 109 -0.59 -2.79 24.84
N SER A 110 -0.98 -3.07 26.09
CA SER A 110 -2.21 -3.83 26.37
C SER A 110 -3.46 -3.09 25.91
N THR A 111 -3.49 -1.76 26.05
CA THR A 111 -4.63 -0.95 25.59
C THR A 111 -4.73 -0.90 24.06
N ALA A 112 -3.58 -0.88 23.36
CA ALA A 112 -3.54 -0.94 21.90
C ALA A 112 -4.00 -2.30 21.37
N ALA A 113 -3.55 -3.39 21.99
CA ALA A 113 -3.96 -4.75 21.63
C ALA A 113 -5.48 -4.96 21.82
N ASP A 114 -6.05 -4.45 22.91
CA ASP A 114 -7.49 -4.53 23.16
C ASP A 114 -8.30 -3.63 22.20
N SER A 115 -7.78 -2.44 21.85
CA SER A 115 -8.42 -1.56 20.85
C SER A 115 -8.42 -2.20 19.46
N LEU A 116 -7.31 -2.83 19.09
CA LEU A 116 -7.20 -3.56 17.82
C LEU A 116 -8.16 -4.74 17.78
N ALA A 117 -8.22 -5.54 18.85
CA ALA A 117 -9.18 -6.63 19.00
C ALA A 117 -10.63 -6.17 18.84
N TYR A 118 -10.97 -5.02 19.44
CA TYR A 118 -12.31 -4.44 19.32
C TYR A 118 -12.65 -4.07 17.86
N LEU A 119 -11.73 -3.43 17.13
CA LEU A 119 -11.96 -3.10 15.72
C LEU A 119 -12.09 -4.36 14.85
N LEU A 120 -11.24 -5.36 15.06
CA LEU A 120 -11.30 -6.62 14.31
C LEU A 120 -12.63 -7.36 14.55
N GLN A 121 -13.14 -7.39 15.78
CA GLN A 121 -14.44 -7.99 16.09
C GLN A 121 -15.65 -7.29 15.45
N ASN A 122 -15.49 -6.02 15.04
CA ASN A 122 -16.58 -5.26 14.41
C ASN A 122 -16.68 -5.51 12.91
N MET A 123 -15.73 -6.23 12.30
CA MET A 123 -15.80 -6.59 10.89
C MET A 123 -16.64 -7.86 10.69
N ASP A 124 -17.45 -7.86 9.63
CA ASP A 124 -18.26 -9.01 9.24
C ASP A 124 -17.41 -10.10 8.57
N ASP A 125 -16.53 -9.72 7.64
CA ASP A 125 -15.62 -10.62 6.93
C ASP A 125 -14.21 -10.01 6.74
N ILE A 126 -13.39 -10.15 7.79
CA ILE A 126 -11.98 -9.71 7.81
C ILE A 126 -11.19 -10.32 6.63
N GLN A 127 -11.48 -11.57 6.28
CA GLN A 127 -10.75 -12.31 5.26
C GLN A 127 -11.02 -11.73 3.87
N LEU A 128 -12.29 -11.47 3.55
CA LEU A 128 -12.66 -10.84 2.28
C LEU A 128 -12.11 -9.43 2.18
N ALA A 129 -12.15 -8.65 3.26
CA ALA A 129 -11.57 -7.31 3.30
C ALA A 129 -10.05 -7.32 3.04
N LEU A 130 -9.30 -8.20 3.73
CA LEU A 130 -7.86 -8.36 3.52
C LEU A 130 -7.54 -8.79 2.08
N LYS A 131 -8.27 -9.78 1.53
CA LYS A 131 -8.09 -10.22 0.14
C LYS A 131 -8.31 -9.09 -0.85
N THR A 132 -9.40 -8.35 -0.70
CA THR A 132 -9.77 -7.24 -1.59
C THR A 132 -8.68 -6.17 -1.60
N VAL A 133 -8.17 -5.79 -0.43
CA VAL A 133 -7.10 -4.81 -0.32
C VAL A 133 -5.79 -5.35 -0.92
N LEU A 134 -5.40 -6.59 -0.62
CA LEU A 134 -4.18 -7.20 -1.17
C LEU A 134 -4.23 -7.31 -2.70
N GLN A 135 -5.38 -7.64 -3.28
CA GLN A 135 -5.57 -7.66 -4.73
C GLN A 135 -5.42 -6.25 -5.34
N SER A 136 -5.95 -5.21 -4.69
CA SER A 136 -5.75 -3.82 -5.14
C SER A 136 -4.27 -3.38 -5.12
N LEU A 137 -3.49 -3.97 -4.21
CA LEU A 137 -2.06 -3.74 -4.07
C LEU A 137 -1.24 -4.52 -5.09
N ASP A 138 -1.77 -5.50 -5.81
CA ASP A 138 -1.03 -6.21 -6.86
C ASP A 138 -1.12 -5.48 -8.21
N ILE A 139 0.00 -4.93 -8.67
CA ILE A 139 0.08 -4.21 -9.96
C ILE A 139 -0.12 -5.17 -11.15
N GLN A 140 0.18 -6.47 -10.99
CA GLN A 140 0.10 -7.44 -12.09
C GLN A 140 -1.34 -7.85 -12.42
N GLN A 141 -2.19 -8.00 -11.41
CA GLN A 141 -3.58 -8.43 -11.60
C GLN A 141 -4.45 -7.37 -12.29
N ARG A 142 -4.06 -6.09 -12.21
CA ARG A 142 -4.75 -4.97 -12.88
C ARG A 142 -4.72 -5.02 -14.41
N GLY A 143 -3.89 -5.88 -15.01
CA GLY A 143 -3.74 -6.06 -16.46
C GLY A 143 -4.54 -7.22 -17.07
N ALA A 144 -5.03 -8.16 -16.26
CA ALA A 144 -5.81 -9.30 -16.71
C ALA A 144 -7.29 -8.96 -16.57
N GLY A 145 -7.89 -8.42 -17.63
CA GLY A 145 -9.31 -8.10 -17.62
C GLY A 145 -10.16 -9.33 -17.33
N GLU A 146 -10.82 -9.36 -16.17
CA GLU A 146 -11.99 -10.16 -15.84
C GLU A 146 -12.58 -9.65 -14.50
N GLN A 147 -13.60 -8.80 -14.61
CA GLN A 147 -14.79 -8.61 -13.75
C GLN A 147 -14.80 -8.70 -12.21
N ASP A 148 -13.70 -8.80 -11.46
CA ASP A 148 -13.78 -8.81 -9.99
C ASP A 148 -13.35 -7.48 -9.35
N PHE A 149 -14.29 -6.85 -8.64
CA PHE A 149 -14.18 -5.68 -7.75
C PHE A 149 -13.48 -4.44 -8.32
N VAL A 150 -14.29 -3.62 -9.00
CA VAL A 150 -13.83 -2.37 -9.59
C VAL A 150 -13.81 -1.24 -8.53
N MET A 151 -12.72 -1.13 -7.77
CA MET A 151 -12.41 0.13 -7.06
C MET A 151 -11.97 1.24 -8.03
N ASP A 152 -11.69 0.93 -9.29
CA ASP A 152 -11.31 1.91 -10.32
C ASP A 152 -12.33 1.96 -11.48
N THR A 153 -13.51 2.53 -11.21
CA THR A 153 -14.52 2.90 -12.23
C THR A 153 -14.40 4.35 -12.67
N SER A 154 -13.40 5.10 -12.21
CA SER A 154 -13.13 6.44 -12.74
C SER A 154 -12.45 6.34 -14.12
N ASP A 155 -13.29 6.41 -15.14
CA ASP A 155 -12.98 6.78 -16.51
C ASP A 155 -12.27 5.74 -17.40
N ILE A 156 -13.12 4.90 -17.99
CA ILE A 156 -12.91 4.07 -19.19
C ILE A 156 -12.33 4.84 -20.41
N ASN A 157 -12.03 6.15 -20.31
CA ASN A 157 -11.48 6.96 -21.39
C ASN A 157 -9.96 7.25 -21.30
N ALA A 158 -9.26 6.88 -20.22
CA ALA A 158 -7.80 7.00 -20.14
C ALA A 158 -7.06 5.81 -20.77
N ASN A 159 -7.77 4.71 -21.05
CA ASN A 159 -7.27 3.52 -21.76
C ASN A 159 -7.17 3.71 -23.29
N GLN A 160 -6.95 4.94 -23.76
CA GLN A 160 -6.14 5.07 -24.97
C GLN A 160 -4.77 4.51 -24.60
N LYS A 161 -4.53 3.27 -25.02
CA LYS A 161 -3.22 2.62 -25.08
C LYS A 161 -2.18 3.66 -25.51
N LEU A 162 -1.57 4.33 -24.54
CA LEU A 162 -0.37 5.10 -24.73
C LEU A 162 0.66 4.03 -25.09
N SER A 163 0.82 3.79 -26.39
CA SER A 163 1.77 2.81 -26.91
C SER A 163 3.07 3.03 -26.14
N CYS A 164 3.56 2.02 -25.41
CA CYS A 164 4.73 2.16 -24.52
C CYS A 164 5.92 2.80 -25.23
N GLU A 165 5.98 2.67 -26.56
CA GLU A 165 6.90 3.33 -27.48
C GLU A 165 6.96 4.86 -27.35
N ARG A 166 5.88 5.54 -26.90
CA ARG A 166 5.81 7.00 -26.78
C ARG A 166 6.06 7.54 -25.37
N LEU A 167 5.93 6.70 -24.35
CA LEU A 167 6.08 7.09 -22.93
C LEU A 167 7.52 7.50 -22.58
N PHE A 168 8.50 6.97 -23.31
CA PHE A 168 9.94 7.18 -23.02
C PHE A 168 10.64 8.13 -24.00
N ILE A 169 9.91 8.86 -24.84
CA ILE A 169 10.51 9.74 -25.88
C ILE A 169 11.07 11.03 -25.26
N SER A 170 10.49 11.50 -24.15
CA SER A 170 10.87 12.74 -23.47
C SER A 170 11.60 12.44 -22.16
N SER A 171 12.76 13.06 -21.93
CA SER A 171 13.46 12.95 -20.65
C SER A 171 12.60 13.38 -19.46
N THR A 172 11.80 14.44 -19.63
CA THR A 172 10.83 14.88 -18.62
C THR A 172 9.73 13.85 -18.39
N GLY A 173 9.24 13.19 -19.46
CA GLY A 173 8.25 12.12 -19.35
C GLY A 173 8.79 10.92 -18.56
N VAL A 174 10.03 10.51 -18.84
CA VAL A 174 10.73 9.45 -18.09
C VAL A 174 10.89 9.83 -16.63
N GLU A 175 11.27 11.08 -16.33
CA GLU A 175 11.43 11.55 -14.95
C GLU A 175 10.09 11.55 -14.19
N ILE A 176 9.01 12.03 -14.80
CA ILE A 176 7.66 12.00 -14.21
C ILE A 176 7.23 10.55 -13.91
N LEU A 177 7.42 9.64 -14.86
CA LEU A 177 7.07 8.23 -14.68
C LEU A 177 7.93 7.56 -13.61
N SER A 178 9.25 7.81 -13.60
CA SER A 178 10.16 7.28 -12.60
C SER A 178 9.82 7.78 -11.21
N LYS A 179 9.51 9.07 -11.05
CA LYS A 179 9.11 9.66 -9.76
C LYS A 179 7.74 9.16 -9.32
N SER A 180 6.81 8.97 -10.25
CA SER A 180 5.49 8.38 -9.96
C SER A 180 5.63 6.93 -9.49
N LEU A 181 6.45 6.12 -10.17
CA LEU A 181 6.72 4.73 -9.78
C LEU A 181 7.41 4.67 -8.41
N GLN A 182 8.37 5.56 -8.16
CA GLN A 182 9.03 5.68 -6.85
C GLN A 182 8.01 5.94 -5.75
N GLN A 183 7.12 6.92 -5.95
CA GLN A 183 6.08 7.28 -4.99
C GLN A 183 5.10 6.12 -4.74
N ILE A 184 4.55 5.52 -5.80
CA ILE A 184 3.64 4.36 -5.69
C ILE A 184 4.31 3.23 -4.91
N SER A 185 5.54 2.87 -5.30
CA SER A 185 6.25 1.74 -4.71
C SER A 185 6.54 1.98 -3.22
N ALA A 186 6.89 3.21 -2.85
CA ALA A 186 7.12 3.58 -1.45
C ALA A 186 5.84 3.51 -0.61
N ILE A 187 4.72 4.08 -1.09
CA ILE A 187 3.45 4.05 -0.37
C ILE A 187 2.94 2.62 -0.25
N ARG A 188 2.94 1.85 -1.34
CA ARG A 188 2.48 0.46 -1.31
C ARG A 188 3.35 -0.43 -0.43
N LEU A 189 4.66 -0.18 -0.35
CA LEU A 189 5.52 -0.89 0.59
C LEU A 189 5.10 -0.67 2.05
N ILE A 190 4.80 0.57 2.44
CA ILE A 190 4.31 0.93 3.78
C ILE A 190 3.00 0.18 4.07
N VAL A 191 2.04 0.29 3.15
CA VAL A 191 0.72 -0.34 3.30
C VAL A 191 0.83 -1.86 3.45
N VAL A 192 1.60 -2.53 2.59
CA VAL A 192 1.74 -3.99 2.63
C VAL A 192 2.48 -4.44 3.89
N ARG A 193 3.46 -3.67 4.38
CA ARG A 193 4.10 -3.91 5.69
C ARG A 193 3.08 -3.83 6.83
N ASP A 194 2.29 -2.78 6.86
CA ASP A 194 1.34 -2.55 7.95
C ASP A 194 0.23 -3.59 7.94
N LEU A 195 -0.22 -4.01 6.74
CA LEU A 195 -1.12 -5.15 6.57
C LEU A 195 -0.51 -6.45 7.10
N LEU A 196 0.77 -6.73 6.81
CA LEU A 196 1.44 -7.92 7.34
C LEU A 196 1.46 -7.91 8.88
N ILE A 197 1.85 -6.78 9.47
CA ILE A 197 1.90 -6.60 10.92
C ILE A 197 0.50 -6.78 11.52
N LEU A 198 -0.53 -6.21 10.88
CA LEU A 198 -1.92 -6.36 11.28
C LEU A 198 -2.39 -7.82 11.24
N MET A 199 -2.12 -8.54 10.14
CA MET A 199 -2.49 -9.95 10.01
C MET A 199 -1.83 -10.81 11.09
N VAL A 200 -0.53 -10.59 11.35
CA VAL A 200 0.20 -11.29 12.40
C VAL A 200 -0.35 -10.95 13.79
N ALA A 201 -0.66 -9.67 14.06
CA ALA A 201 -1.29 -9.26 15.31
C ALA A 201 -2.68 -9.89 15.50
N ALA A 202 -3.50 -9.94 14.45
CA ALA A 202 -4.81 -10.56 14.48
C ALA A 202 -4.76 -12.06 14.81
N LEU A 203 -3.77 -12.78 14.27
CA LEU A 203 -3.52 -14.19 14.62
C LEU A 203 -3.05 -14.34 16.08
N ARG A 204 -2.15 -13.46 16.57
CA ARG A 204 -1.66 -13.48 17.96
C ARG A 204 -2.75 -13.12 18.98
N LEU A 205 -3.76 -12.36 18.59
CA LEU A 205 -4.93 -12.06 19.43
C LEU A 205 -5.88 -13.26 19.60
N GLU A 206 -5.76 -14.29 18.75
CA GLU A 206 -6.56 -15.52 18.79
C GLU A 206 -8.06 -15.24 18.99
N ASN A 207 -8.66 -15.69 20.09
CA ASN A 207 -10.08 -15.52 20.38
C ASN A 207 -10.51 -14.05 20.52
N LYS A 208 -9.58 -13.13 20.78
CA LYS A 208 -9.89 -11.70 20.88
C LYS A 208 -10.08 -11.02 19.53
N SER A 209 -9.57 -11.56 18.43
CA SER A 209 -9.74 -10.92 17.10
C SER A 209 -11.08 -11.25 16.45
N GLY A 210 -11.86 -12.19 16.99
CA GLY A 210 -13.11 -12.64 16.37
C GLY A 210 -12.91 -13.56 15.16
N LEU A 211 -11.66 -13.93 14.83
CA LEU A 211 -11.35 -14.80 13.71
C LEU A 211 -11.89 -16.22 13.94
N THR A 212 -12.53 -16.77 12.90
CA THR A 212 -12.83 -18.20 12.87
C THR A 212 -11.56 -19.00 12.61
N GLN A 213 -11.53 -20.28 13.01
CA GLN A 213 -10.39 -21.17 12.75
C GLN A 213 -10.07 -21.28 11.24
N ALA A 214 -11.10 -21.26 10.39
CA ALA A 214 -10.93 -21.31 8.94
C ALA A 214 -10.26 -20.03 8.43
N SER A 215 -10.78 -18.86 8.82
CA SER A 215 -10.20 -17.57 8.43
C SER A 215 -8.77 -17.39 8.96
N ALA A 216 -8.49 -17.84 10.19
CA ALA A 216 -7.15 -17.80 10.76
C ALA A 216 -6.16 -18.69 9.97
N SER A 217 -6.56 -19.91 9.59
CA SER A 217 -5.73 -20.80 8.76
C SER A 217 -5.45 -20.16 7.41
N GLU A 218 -6.46 -19.57 6.77
CA GLU A 218 -6.30 -18.96 5.45
C GLU A 218 -5.43 -17.70 5.46
N ILE A 219 -5.54 -16.88 6.51
CA ILE A 219 -4.63 -15.77 6.73
C ILE A 219 -3.18 -16.27 6.85
N ASP A 220 -2.94 -17.34 7.62
CA ASP A 220 -1.60 -17.87 7.86
C ASP A 220 -1.00 -18.61 6.66
N ASP A 221 -1.82 -19.40 5.95
CA ASP A 221 -1.40 -20.30 4.88
C ASP A 221 -1.38 -19.64 3.48
N GLU A 222 -2.21 -18.60 3.25
CA GLU A 222 -2.36 -17.95 1.94
C GLU A 222 -1.99 -16.46 1.98
N LEU A 223 -2.66 -15.67 2.83
CA LEU A 223 -2.55 -14.21 2.78
C LEU A 223 -1.19 -13.70 3.24
N ILE A 224 -0.66 -14.20 4.36
CA ILE A 224 0.66 -13.82 4.87
C ILE A 224 1.77 -14.16 3.87
N PRO A 225 1.86 -15.38 3.31
CA PRO A 225 2.84 -15.70 2.27
C PRO A 225 2.75 -14.79 1.04
N ASN A 226 1.54 -14.51 0.54
CA ASN A 226 1.33 -13.61 -0.60
C ASN A 226 1.80 -12.18 -0.27
N THR A 227 1.50 -11.70 0.93
CA THR A 227 1.94 -10.39 1.43
C THR A 227 3.46 -10.31 1.53
N CYS A 228 4.13 -11.36 2.03
CA CYS A 228 5.58 -11.44 2.06
C CYS A 228 6.22 -11.33 0.66
N VAL A 229 5.58 -11.91 -0.37
CA VAL A 229 6.03 -11.79 -1.76
C VAL A 229 5.86 -10.36 -2.27
N LEU A 230 4.71 -9.72 -2.00
CA LEU A 230 4.47 -8.33 -2.37
C LEU A 230 5.47 -7.38 -1.73
N ILE A 231 5.80 -7.55 -0.45
CA ILE A 231 6.84 -6.74 0.23
C ILE A 231 8.17 -6.84 -0.51
N LYS A 232 8.61 -8.05 -0.86
CA LYS A 232 9.87 -8.25 -1.60
C LYS A 232 9.83 -7.62 -2.99
N ALA A 233 8.69 -7.69 -3.68
CA ALA A 233 8.50 -7.04 -4.96
C ALA A 233 8.60 -5.51 -4.84
N TYR A 234 7.91 -4.91 -3.87
CA TYR A 234 7.95 -3.47 -3.64
C TYR A 234 9.29 -2.95 -3.13
N MET A 235 9.98 -3.71 -2.29
CA MET A 235 11.37 -3.43 -1.90
C MET A 235 12.28 -3.37 -3.14
N THR A 236 12.13 -4.32 -4.06
CA THR A 236 12.92 -4.35 -5.30
C THR A 236 12.58 -3.17 -6.22
N LEU A 237 11.30 -2.81 -6.35
CA LEU A 237 10.87 -1.65 -7.12
C LEU A 237 11.41 -0.35 -6.52
N LYS A 238 11.25 -0.15 -5.21
CA LYS A 238 11.78 1.01 -4.47
C LYS A 238 13.27 1.13 -4.69
N TRP A 239 14.03 0.06 -4.44
CA TRP A 239 15.47 0.00 -4.66
C TRP A 239 15.85 0.38 -6.11
N THR A 240 15.13 -0.16 -7.09
CA THR A 240 15.39 0.13 -8.52
C THR A 240 15.17 1.61 -8.84
N THR A 241 14.14 2.23 -8.27
CA THR A 241 13.82 3.65 -8.50
C THR A 241 14.74 4.63 -7.77
N GLU A 242 15.42 4.18 -6.70
CA GLU A 242 16.34 5.00 -5.91
C GLU A 242 17.80 4.81 -6.31
N THR A 243 18.13 3.69 -6.96
CA THR A 243 19.49 3.39 -7.39
C THR A 243 19.90 4.33 -8.53
N MET A 244 20.92 5.15 -8.28
CA MET A 244 21.51 5.97 -9.33
C MET A 244 22.19 5.08 -10.37
N ALA A 245 21.76 5.19 -11.63
CA ALA A 245 22.45 4.54 -12.73
C ALA A 245 23.81 5.21 -12.94
N THR A 246 24.90 4.48 -12.69
CA THR A 246 26.25 4.94 -13.06
C THR A 246 26.35 4.99 -14.58
N SER A 247 26.56 6.18 -15.16
CA SER A 247 26.76 6.30 -16.60
C SER A 247 28.02 5.54 -17.01
N ALA A 248 27.89 4.54 -17.87
CA ALA A 248 29.04 3.91 -18.50
C ALA A 248 29.79 4.97 -19.31
N GLN A 249 31.08 5.17 -19.04
CA GLN A 249 31.93 5.95 -19.93
C GLN A 249 31.99 5.22 -21.27
N THR A 250 31.32 5.73 -22.28
CA THR A 250 31.53 5.29 -23.66
C THR A 250 32.94 5.70 -24.04
N SER A 251 33.88 4.76 -23.97
CA SER A 251 35.20 4.91 -24.58
C SER A 251 34.99 5.11 -26.08
N SER A 252 35.10 6.36 -26.53
CA SER A 252 35.19 6.69 -27.95
C SER A 252 36.47 6.05 -28.50
N MET A 253 36.34 4.99 -29.29
CA MET A 253 37.38 4.49 -30.19
C MET A 253 37.43 5.35 -31.45
#